data_AF-A0AAJ6ESP1-F1
#
_entry.id   AF-A0AAJ6ESP1-F1
#
_cell.length_a   1.000
_cell.length_b   1.000
_cell.length_c   1.000
_cell.angle_alpha   90.00
_cell.angle_beta   90.00
_cell.angle_gamma   90.00
#
_symmetry.space_group_name_H-M   'P 1'
#
loop_
_entity.id
_entity.type
_entity.pdbx_description
1 polymer ?
#
loop_
_entity_poly.entity_id
_entity_poly.type
_entity_poly.pdbx_seq_one_letter_code
_entity_poly.pdbx_strand_id
1 'polypeptide(L)'
;MARSTWKRPGSPIGRKGAREANPRYKRRSRQPWSDKEVKQLRALAKANTPTGVISLKMQRPPASIASKAQREGISLRPINRSPYNRRKKAVRR
;
A
#
# COMPACT_ATOMS: atom_id res chain seq x y z
N MET A 1 38.12 0.49 -0.13
CA MET A 1 36.75 1.05 -0.22
C MET A 1 35.82 0.31 0.74
N ALA A 2 35.12 1.02 1.63
CA ALA A 2 34.21 0.41 2.59
C ALA A 2 32.99 -0.19 1.85
N ARG A 3 32.80 -1.51 1.93
CA ARG A 3 31.62 -2.18 1.36
C ARG A 3 30.37 -1.72 2.12
N SER A 4 29.36 -1.27 1.38
CA SER A 4 28.03 -0.94 1.90
C SER A 4 27.49 -2.08 2.78
N THR A 5 26.99 -1.75 3.98
CA THR A 5 26.73 -2.69 5.09
C THR A 5 25.80 -3.87 4.74
N TRP A 6 24.88 -3.68 3.79
CA TRP A 6 23.97 -4.72 3.29
C TRP A 6 24.62 -5.75 2.34
N LYS A 7 25.84 -5.52 1.85
CA LYS A 7 26.56 -6.50 1.00
C LYS A 7 27.45 -7.47 1.81
N ARG A 8 27.41 -7.44 3.14
CA ARG A 8 28.22 -8.30 4.02
C ARG A 8 27.56 -9.68 4.22
N PRO A 9 28.32 -10.78 4.21
CA PRO A 9 27.84 -12.09 4.66
C PRO A 9 27.27 -11.99 6.07
N GLY A 10 26.10 -12.58 6.34
CA GLY A 10 25.45 -12.52 7.65
C GLY A 10 24.69 -11.22 7.97
N SER A 11 24.59 -10.27 7.04
CA SER A 11 23.78 -9.06 7.27
C SER A 11 22.28 -9.43 7.38
N PRO A 12 21.56 -9.00 8.43
CA PRO A 12 20.12 -9.27 8.58
C PRO A 12 19.28 -8.61 7.46
N ILE A 13 19.86 -7.63 6.76
CA ILE A 13 19.27 -6.91 5.64
C ILE A 13 19.49 -7.68 4.32
N GLY A 14 20.52 -8.53 4.24
CA GLY A 14 20.92 -9.24 3.02
C GLY A 14 21.14 -8.32 1.82
N ARG A 15 21.14 -8.89 0.60
CA ARG A 15 21.36 -8.14 -0.65
C ARG A 15 20.28 -7.09 -0.97
N LYS A 16 19.16 -7.07 -0.24
CA LYS A 16 17.94 -6.29 -0.52
C LYS A 16 17.97 -4.84 0.01
N GLY A 17 18.85 -4.54 0.96
CA GLY A 17 18.93 -3.20 1.55
C GLY A 17 17.80 -2.91 2.55
N ALA A 18 18.01 -1.92 3.44
CA ALA A 18 17.18 -1.71 4.63
C ALA A 18 15.70 -1.43 4.33
N ARG A 19 15.41 -0.93 3.13
CA ARG A 19 14.08 -0.49 2.67
C ARG A 19 13.17 -1.68 2.30
N GLU A 20 13.77 -2.78 1.85
CA GLU A 20 13.05 -3.99 1.42
C GLU A 20 12.88 -5.02 2.53
N ALA A 21 13.70 -4.95 3.59
CA ALA A 21 13.69 -5.93 4.68
C ALA A 21 12.39 -5.86 5.51
N ASN A 22 11.85 -4.67 5.77
CA ASN A 22 10.57 -4.49 6.47
C ASN A 22 9.72 -3.37 5.86
N PRO A 23 9.02 -3.64 4.75
CA PRO A 23 8.20 -2.63 4.12
C PRO A 23 6.99 -2.27 5.00
N ARG A 24 6.67 -0.98 5.10
CA ARG A 24 5.58 -0.45 5.96
C ARG A 24 4.23 -1.11 5.70
N TYR A 25 3.99 -1.59 4.48
CA TYR A 25 2.76 -2.29 4.10
C TYR A 25 2.69 -3.75 4.54
N LYS A 26 3.78 -4.37 5.03
CA LYS A 26 3.79 -5.80 5.42
C LYS A 26 3.62 -6.00 6.93
N ARG A 27 3.62 -4.94 7.74
CA ARG A 27 3.59 -5.00 9.21
C ARG A 27 2.42 -5.82 9.77
N ARG A 28 1.22 -5.73 9.16
CA ARG A 28 0.02 -6.48 9.57
C ARG A 28 -0.31 -7.66 8.66
N SER A 29 0.67 -8.18 7.93
CA SER A 29 0.45 -9.38 7.12
C SER A 29 0.04 -10.54 8.02
N ARG A 30 -0.96 -11.34 7.61
CA ARG A 30 -1.50 -12.52 8.32
C ARG A 30 -2.30 -12.23 9.61
N GLN A 31 -2.51 -10.96 9.97
CA GLN A 31 -3.43 -10.64 11.06
C GLN A 31 -4.89 -10.79 10.60
N PRO A 32 -5.80 -11.25 11.48
CA PRO A 32 -7.23 -11.28 11.19
C PRO A 32 -7.74 -9.88 10.88
N TRP A 33 -8.83 -9.79 10.12
CA TRP A 33 -9.47 -8.53 9.81
C TRP A 33 -10.49 -8.19 10.88
N SER A 34 -10.39 -6.99 11.44
CA SER A 34 -11.43 -6.46 12.33
C SER A 34 -12.54 -5.78 11.52
N ASP A 35 -13.75 -5.70 12.08
CA ASP A 35 -14.88 -4.99 11.45
C ASP A 35 -14.57 -3.51 11.23
N LYS A 36 -13.78 -2.90 12.13
CA LYS A 36 -13.30 -1.52 11.99
C LYS A 36 -12.44 -1.36 10.74
N GLU A 37 -11.54 -2.30 10.47
CA GLU A 37 -10.71 -2.29 9.26
C GLU A 37 -11.54 -2.51 7.99
N VAL A 38 -12.55 -3.37 8.04
CA VAL A 38 -13.47 -3.57 6.90
C VAL A 38 -14.26 -2.30 6.60
N LYS A 39 -14.78 -1.61 7.63
CA LYS A 39 -15.44 -0.30 7.49
C LYS A 39 -14.50 0.74 6.88
N GLN A 40 -13.25 0.80 7.36
CA GLN A 40 -12.25 1.71 6.83
C GLN A 40 -11.91 1.40 5.36
N LEU A 41 -11.76 0.12 5.00
CA LEU A 41 -11.54 -0.31 3.61
C LEU A 41 -12.69 0.15 2.70
N ARG A 42 -13.93 -0.03 3.14
CA ARG A 42 -15.13 0.42 2.42
C ARG A 42 -15.14 1.94 2.23
N ALA A 43 -14.78 2.71 3.25
CA ALA A 43 -14.69 4.18 3.16
C ALA A 43 -13.62 4.63 2.16
N LEU A 44 -12.43 4.02 2.19
CA LEU A 44 -11.34 4.32 1.26
C LEU A 44 -11.68 3.94 -0.19
N ALA A 45 -12.34 2.80 -0.38
CA ALA A 45 -12.82 2.36 -1.68
C ALA A 45 -13.88 3.33 -2.24
N LYS A 46 -14.86 3.77 -1.42
CA LYS A 46 -15.84 4.80 -1.78
C LYS A 46 -15.17 6.13 -2.18
N ALA A 47 -14.06 6.47 -1.54
CA ALA A 47 -13.26 7.65 -1.89
C ALA A 47 -12.41 7.46 -3.16
N ASN A 48 -12.56 6.35 -3.90
CA ASN A 48 -11.76 5.98 -5.07
C ASN A 48 -10.25 5.94 -4.79
N THR A 49 -9.86 5.51 -3.58
CA THR A 49 -8.45 5.43 -3.21
C THR A 49 -7.79 4.23 -3.91
N PRO A 50 -6.66 4.39 -4.63
CA PRO A 50 -5.97 3.27 -5.25
C PRO A 50 -5.46 2.25 -4.22
N THR A 51 -5.47 0.96 -4.57
CA THR A 51 -5.06 -0.16 -3.69
C THR A 51 -3.69 0.04 -3.05
N GLY A 52 -2.73 0.63 -3.76
CA GLY A 52 -1.39 0.92 -3.23
C GLY A 52 -1.42 1.93 -2.07
N VAL A 53 -2.25 2.96 -2.16
CA VAL A 53 -2.39 3.97 -1.09
C VAL A 53 -3.13 3.38 0.10
N ILE A 54 -4.17 2.55 -0.14
CA ILE A 54 -4.87 1.82 0.92
C ILE A 54 -3.89 0.92 1.68
N SER A 55 -3.02 0.21 0.94
CA SER A 55 -1.99 -0.67 1.52
C SER A 55 -1.04 0.06 2.47
N LEU A 56 -0.64 1.28 2.13
CA LEU A 56 0.19 2.12 2.99
C LEU A 56 -0.57 2.61 4.22
N LYS A 57 -1.82 3.07 4.06
CA LYS A 57 -2.66 3.57 5.18
C LYS A 57 -3.00 2.47 6.18
N MET A 58 -3.34 1.28 5.70
CA MET A 58 -3.75 0.15 6.55
C MET A 58 -2.55 -0.71 6.98
N GLN A 59 -1.35 -0.44 6.46
CA GLN A 59 -0.13 -1.22 6.74
C GLN A 59 -0.30 -2.72 6.43
N ARG A 60 -1.13 -3.03 5.43
CA ARG A 60 -1.47 -4.39 4.99
C ARG A 60 -1.05 -4.60 3.54
N PRO A 61 -0.62 -5.82 3.15
CA PRO A 61 -0.15 -6.06 1.79
C PRO A 61 -1.26 -5.83 0.76
N PRO A 62 -0.94 -5.30 -0.45
CA PRO A 62 -1.94 -5.00 -1.46
C PRO A 62 -2.73 -6.24 -1.89
N ALA A 63 -2.09 -7.41 -1.96
CA ALA A 63 -2.75 -8.69 -2.24
C ALA A 63 -3.79 -9.07 -1.17
N SER A 64 -3.49 -8.80 0.11
CA SER A 64 -4.43 -9.07 1.21
C SER A 64 -5.64 -8.14 1.15
N ILE A 65 -5.41 -6.87 0.78
CA ILE A 65 -6.49 -5.90 0.58
C ILE A 65 -7.39 -6.30 -0.58
N ALA A 66 -6.80 -6.66 -1.73
CA ALA A 66 -7.56 -7.13 -2.89
C ALA A 66 -8.42 -8.36 -2.57
N SER A 67 -7.81 -9.36 -1.91
CA SER A 67 -8.52 -10.58 -1.50
C SER A 67 -9.66 -10.29 -0.53
N LYS A 68 -9.44 -9.43 0.48
CA LYS A 68 -10.50 -9.07 1.43
C LYS A 68 -11.60 -8.25 0.77
N ALA A 69 -11.25 -7.29 -0.08
CA ALA A 69 -12.24 -6.49 -0.80
C ALA A 69 -13.13 -7.36 -1.68
N GLN A 70 -12.56 -8.34 -2.39
CA GLN A 70 -13.33 -9.31 -3.17
C GLN A 70 -14.29 -10.13 -2.30
N ARG A 71 -13.84 -10.62 -1.14
CA ARG A 71 -14.70 -11.36 -0.19
C ARG A 71 -15.84 -10.53 0.37
N GLU A 72 -15.60 -9.23 0.60
CA GLU A 72 -16.57 -8.29 1.15
C GLU A 72 -17.46 -7.63 0.07
N GLY A 73 -17.29 -7.99 -1.21
CA GLY A 73 -18.00 -7.39 -2.33
C GLY A 73 -17.66 -5.90 -2.57
N ILE A 74 -16.50 -5.44 -2.11
CA ILE A 74 -16.05 -4.06 -2.24
C ILE A 74 -15.24 -3.94 -3.55
N SER A 75 -15.77 -3.19 -4.51
CA SER A 75 -15.01 -2.87 -5.73
C SER A 75 -13.87 -1.89 -5.41
N LEU A 76 -12.64 -2.29 -5.72
CA LEU A 76 -11.45 -1.44 -5.70
C LEU A 76 -11.12 -0.84 -7.07
N ARG A 77 -11.91 -1.15 -8.10
CA ARG A 77 -11.70 -0.58 -9.44
C ARG A 77 -12.02 0.92 -9.38
N PRO A 78 -11.14 1.79 -9.91
CA PRO A 78 -11.53 3.16 -10.17
C PRO A 78 -12.65 3.13 -11.22
N ILE A 79 -13.81 3.68 -10.87
CA ILE A 79 -14.87 3.93 -11.84
C ILE A 79 -14.37 5.09 -12.72
N ASN A 80 -13.80 4.78 -13.89
CA ASN A 80 -13.46 5.70 -14.98
C ASN A 80 -12.98 7.11 -14.55
N ARG A 81 -12.08 7.21 -13.57
CA ARG A 81 -11.53 8.48 -13.09
C ARG A 81 -10.05 8.32 -12.79
N SER A 82 -9.22 9.19 -13.38
CA SER A 82 -7.81 9.28 -12.98
C SER A 82 -7.77 9.57 -11.46
N PRO A 83 -6.92 8.87 -10.70
CA PRO A 83 -6.84 9.01 -9.24
C PRO A 83 -6.52 10.43 -8.74
N TYR A 84 -6.12 11.31 -9.65
CA TYR A 84 -5.78 12.70 -9.40
C TYR A 84 -6.41 13.58 -10.48
N ASN A 85 -7.23 14.56 -10.06
CA ASN A 85 -7.55 15.73 -10.89
C ASN A 85 -6.27 16.56 -11.04
N ARG A 86 -5.35 16.14 -11.91
CA ARG A 86 -4.10 16.84 -12.20
C ARG A 86 -4.37 18.02 -13.14
N ARG A 87 -5.30 18.93 -12.77
CA ARG A 87 -5.38 20.23 -13.44
C ARG A 87 -4.20 21.05 -12.92
N LYS A 88 -3.12 21.15 -13.72
CA LYS A 88 -2.10 22.18 -13.48
C LYS A 88 -2.82 23.53 -13.48
N LYS A 89 -2.66 24.33 -12.42
CA LYS A 89 -3.05 25.74 -12.45
C LYS A 89 -2.29 26.34 -13.64
N ALA A 90 -3.00 26.77 -14.68
CA ALA A 90 -2.38 27.54 -15.75
C ALA A 90 -1.81 28.80 -15.09
N VAL A 91 -0.49 28.90 -15.04
CA VAL A 91 0.18 30.16 -14.71
C VAL A 91 -0.18 31.07 -15.88
N ARG A 92 -1.16 31.95 -15.69
CA ARG A 92 -1.35 33.09 -16.60
C ARG A 92 -0.06 33.91 -16.51
N ARG A 93 0.70 33.90 -17.61
CA ARG A 93 1.69 34.94 -17.89
C ARG A 93 0.96 36.19 -18.34
#